data_AF-A0A2U1P257-F1
#
_entry.id   AF-A0A2U1P257-F1
#
_cell.length_a   1.000
_cell.length_b   1.000
_cell.length_c   1.000
_cell.angle_alpha   90.00
_cell.angle_beta   90.00
_cell.angle_gamma   90.00
#
_symmetry.space_group_name_H-M   'P 1'
#
loop_
_entity.id
_entity.type
_entity.pdbx_description
1 polymer ?
#
loop_
_entity_poly.entity_id
_entity_poly.type
_entity_poly.pdbx_seq_one_letter_code
_entity_poly.pdbx_strand_id
1 'polypeptide(L)'
;MVTIHIGMFDMGKLYEKIGYNEEIISKGQFSELNSSHRSFRPEEKKIFVESTQVMYKEFRDKAASSRSMSVDKMEEIAQGRVWTGNDAASRGLVDALGGFSRAVAIAKHKAKIPQNKKILQGRRDDVNRENPHVYDRGPHSQTPSTLSRLAPS
;
A
#
# COMPACT_ATOMS: atom_id res chain seq x y z
N MET A 1 2.56 8.80 -9.49
CA MET A 1 3.37 9.65 -8.60
C MET A 1 2.96 9.38 -7.18
N VAL A 2 3.89 9.25 -6.24
CA VAL A 2 3.56 8.97 -4.84
C VAL A 2 3.87 10.18 -3.99
N THR A 3 2.83 10.63 -3.29
CA THR A 3 2.96 11.56 -2.18
C THR A 3 2.62 10.78 -0.92
N ILE A 4 3.52 10.80 0.06
CA ILE A 4 3.29 10.14 1.35
C ILE A 4 2.83 11.22 2.32
N HIS A 5 1.67 11.00 2.92
CA HIS A 5 1.12 11.87 3.95
C HIS A 5 0.91 11.05 5.21
N ILE A 6 1.45 11.53 6.33
CA ILE A 6 1.14 11.04 7.66
C ILE A 6 0.37 12.15 8.36
N GLY A 7 -0.87 11.85 8.74
CA GLY A 7 -1.75 12.78 9.41
C GLY A 7 -2.25 12.20 10.72
N MET A 8 -2.24 13.01 11.77
CA MET A 8 -2.83 12.72 13.07
C MET A 8 -3.66 13.93 13.50
N PHE A 9 -4.77 13.70 14.16
CA PHE A 9 -5.58 14.77 14.73
C PHE A 9 -5.00 15.18 16.09
N ASP A 10 -4.77 16.48 16.28
CA ASP A 10 -4.54 17.07 17.61
C ASP A 10 -5.87 17.58 18.15
N MET A 11 -6.42 16.81 19.08
CA MET A 11 -7.71 17.06 19.74
C MET A 11 -7.54 17.77 21.08
N GLY A 12 -6.31 18.08 21.52
CA GLY A 12 -6.06 18.66 22.83
C GLY A 12 -6.84 19.96 23.07
N LYS A 13 -6.82 20.87 22.10
CA LYS A 13 -7.58 22.13 22.16
C LYS A 13 -9.10 21.93 22.14
N LEU A 14 -9.58 20.86 21.50
CA LEU A 14 -11.01 20.53 21.51
C LEU A 14 -11.42 20.05 22.90
N TYR A 15 -10.62 19.15 23.49
CA TYR A 15 -10.85 18.60 24.82
C TYR A 15 -10.84 19.69 25.90
N GLU A 16 -9.88 20.62 25.85
CA GLU A 16 -9.86 21.82 26.70
C GLU A 16 -11.18 22.61 26.60
N LYS A 17 -11.70 22.80 25.38
CA LYS A 17 -12.92 23.59 25.14
C LYS A 17 -14.19 22.93 25.65
N ILE A 18 -14.29 21.60 25.59
CA ILE A 18 -15.48 20.85 26.04
C ILE A 18 -15.38 20.41 27.50
N GLY A 19 -14.29 20.74 28.19
CA GLY A 19 -14.05 20.33 29.58
C GLY A 19 -13.79 18.84 29.74
N TYR A 20 -13.38 18.15 28.67
CA TYR A 20 -12.98 16.73 28.74
C TYR A 20 -11.51 16.66 29.13
N ASN A 21 -11.21 15.92 30.20
CA ASN A 21 -9.85 15.71 30.67
C ASN A 21 -9.58 14.21 30.78
N GLU A 22 -8.51 13.75 30.13
CA GLU A 22 -8.03 12.37 30.21
C GLU A 22 -6.67 12.38 30.88
N GLU A 23 -6.52 11.61 31.96
CA GLU A 23 -5.23 11.45 32.63
C GLU A 23 -4.48 10.27 32.01
N ILE A 24 -3.41 10.57 31.26
CA ILE A 24 -2.60 9.56 30.58
C ILE A 24 -1.41 9.18 31.46
N ILE A 25 -1.37 7.93 31.93
CA ILE A 25 -0.20 7.35 32.58
C ILE A 25 0.55 6.50 31.56
N SER A 26 1.71 6.97 31.14
CA SER A 26 2.52 6.35 30.10
C SER A 26 3.94 6.07 30.60
N LYS A 27 4.59 5.03 30.05
CA LYS A 27 5.96 4.66 30.39
C LYS A 27 6.79 4.48 29.13
N GLY A 28 7.85 5.27 29.01
CA GLY A 28 8.77 5.26 27.87
C GLY A 28 8.60 6.45 26.94
N GLN A 29 9.70 6.92 26.38
CA GLN A 29 9.81 8.19 25.62
C GLN A 29 8.81 8.32 24.45
N PHE A 30 8.46 7.19 23.83
CA PHE A 30 7.65 7.12 22.61
C PHE A 30 6.31 6.39 22.79
N SER A 31 5.91 6.14 24.04
CA SER A 31 4.68 5.40 24.37
C SER A 31 3.39 6.09 23.92
N GLU A 32 3.47 7.39 23.62
CA GLU A 32 2.36 8.22 23.15
C GLU A 32 2.52 8.66 21.68
N LEU A 33 3.35 7.98 20.89
CA LEU A 33 3.63 8.33 19.48
C LEU A 33 2.39 8.44 18.59
N ASN A 34 1.26 7.84 18.99
CA ASN A 34 -0.03 7.91 18.28
C ASN A 34 -1.13 8.60 19.09
N SER A 35 -0.78 9.38 20.11
CA SER A 35 -1.76 10.10 20.91
C SER A 35 -2.41 11.22 20.10
N SER A 36 -3.74 11.31 20.17
CA SER A 36 -4.51 12.42 19.61
C SER A 36 -4.75 13.54 20.61
N HIS A 37 -4.32 13.40 21.87
CA HIS A 37 -4.57 14.38 22.93
C HIS A 37 -3.64 15.59 22.88
N ARG A 38 -2.57 15.50 22.08
CA ARG A 38 -1.58 16.56 21.92
C ARG A 38 -0.91 16.47 20.56
N SER A 39 -0.32 17.59 20.14
CA SER A 39 0.65 17.61 19.04
C SER A 39 1.86 16.71 19.30
N PHE A 40 2.47 16.22 18.23
CA PHE A 40 3.74 15.51 18.28
C PHE A 40 4.86 16.37 18.87
N ARG A 41 5.70 15.76 19.72
CA ARG A 41 6.97 16.34 20.19
C ARG A 41 7.98 16.40 19.02
N PRO A 42 8.98 17.29 19.07
CA PRO A 42 9.99 17.41 18.01
C PRO A 42 10.66 16.08 17.64
N GLU A 43 10.96 15.24 18.63
CA GLU A 43 11.62 13.93 18.44
C GLU A 43 10.68 12.93 17.78
N GLU A 44 9.41 12.93 18.17
CA GLU A 44 8.35 12.11 17.56
C GLU A 44 8.11 12.52 16.10
N LYS A 45 8.05 13.83 15.81
CA LYS A 45 7.94 14.35 14.44
C LYS A 45 9.10 13.88 13.57
N LYS A 46 10.33 13.90 14.10
CA LYS A 46 11.54 13.49 13.38
C LYS A 46 11.44 12.03 12.92
N ILE A 47 10.94 11.13 13.76
CA ILE A 47 10.74 9.71 13.40
C ILE A 47 9.81 9.58 12.18
N PHE A 48 8.67 10.29 12.18
CA PHE A 48 7.73 10.24 11.05
C PHE A 48 8.30 10.86 9.78
N VAL A 49 9.05 11.96 9.89
CA VAL A 49 9.75 12.57 8.75
C VAL A 49 10.77 11.61 8.15
N GLU A 50 11.61 11.00 8.97
CA GLU A 50 12.62 10.04 8.52
C GLU A 50 11.97 8.81 7.87
N SER A 51 10.92 8.26 8.48
CA SER A 51 10.15 7.14 7.92
C SER A 51 9.54 7.50 6.56
N THR A 52 8.99 8.71 6.43
CA THR A 52 8.44 9.22 5.16
C THR A 52 9.52 9.33 4.09
N GLN A 53 10.72 9.79 4.43
CA GLN A 53 11.85 9.89 3.51
C GLN A 53 12.33 8.51 3.03
N VAL A 54 12.38 7.52 3.91
CA VAL A 54 12.73 6.14 3.54
C VAL A 54 11.71 5.58 2.54
N MET A 55 10.41 5.66 2.86
CA MET A 55 9.35 5.18 1.98
C MET A 55 9.36 5.91 0.62
N TYR A 56 9.62 7.22 0.60
CA TYR A 56 9.75 7.99 -0.63
C TYR A 56 10.89 7.48 -1.52
N LYS A 57 12.09 7.33 -0.94
CA LYS A 57 13.27 6.83 -1.65
C LYS A 57 13.03 5.45 -2.23
N GLU A 58 12.48 4.52 -1.43
CA GLU A 58 12.16 3.18 -1.91
C GLU A 58 11.19 3.20 -3.09
N PHE A 59 10.12 3.99 -3.01
CA PHE A 59 9.15 4.07 -4.09
C PHE A 59 9.79 4.64 -5.36
N ARG A 60 10.50 5.76 -5.24
CA ARG A 60 11.20 6.41 -6.35
C ARG A 60 12.19 5.47 -7.02
N ASP A 61 13.01 4.78 -6.25
CA ASP A 61 14.06 3.90 -6.79
C ASP A 61 13.45 2.67 -7.49
N LYS A 62 12.38 2.09 -6.92
CA LYS A 62 11.61 1.01 -7.56
C LYS A 62 10.96 1.49 -8.87
N ALA A 63 10.40 2.70 -8.88
CA ALA A 63 9.80 3.28 -10.07
C ALA A 63 10.86 3.55 -11.16
N ALA A 64 12.00 4.14 -10.79
CA ALA A 64 13.12 4.42 -11.69
C ALA A 64 13.63 3.12 -12.35
N SER A 65 13.85 2.09 -11.54
CA SER A 65 14.24 0.75 -12.01
C SER A 65 13.21 0.14 -12.96
N SER A 66 11.91 0.18 -12.59
CA SER A 66 10.84 -0.36 -13.43
C SER A 66 10.70 0.34 -14.78
N ARG A 67 11.04 1.63 -14.85
CA ARG A 67 11.00 2.42 -16.09
C ARG A 67 12.36 2.51 -16.79
N SER A 68 13.36 1.79 -16.29
CA SER A 68 14.74 1.80 -16.80
C SER A 68 15.29 3.22 -16.98
N MET A 69 15.02 4.10 -16.01
CA MET A 69 15.53 5.48 -16.00
C MET A 69 16.38 5.76 -14.76
N SER A 70 17.20 6.81 -14.80
CA SER A 70 17.99 7.22 -13.64
C SER A 70 17.10 7.71 -12.50
N VAL A 71 17.60 7.57 -11.27
CA VAL A 71 16.94 8.08 -10.07
C VAL A 71 16.76 9.60 -10.16
N ASP A 72 17.76 10.34 -10.66
CA ASP A 72 17.68 11.80 -10.81
C ASP A 72 16.57 12.22 -11.78
N LYS A 73 16.44 11.53 -12.92
CA LYS A 73 15.35 11.79 -13.86
C LYS A 73 13.99 11.45 -13.26
N MET A 74 13.91 10.38 -12.47
CA MET A 74 12.69 10.05 -11.75
C MET A 74 12.37 11.12 -10.69
N GLU A 75 13.37 11.62 -9.96
CA GLU A 75 13.21 12.67 -8.93
C GLU A 75 12.62 13.96 -9.52
N GLU A 76 13.10 14.41 -10.67
CA GLU A 76 12.55 15.57 -11.38
C GLU A 76 11.05 15.39 -11.68
N ILE A 77 10.65 14.16 -11.97
CA ILE A 77 9.27 13.82 -12.28
C ILE A 77 8.47 13.55 -11.01
N ALA A 78 9.07 13.08 -9.90
CA ALA A 78 8.43 12.45 -8.71
C ALA A 78 7.99 13.40 -7.57
N GLN A 79 7.75 14.68 -7.83
CA GLN A 79 7.50 15.73 -6.82
C GLN A 79 6.04 15.88 -6.33
N GLY A 80 5.33 14.80 -6.02
CA GLY A 80 3.92 14.81 -5.59
C GLY A 80 2.82 15.38 -6.53
N ARG A 81 3.14 15.85 -7.75
CA ARG A 81 2.18 16.28 -8.80
C ARG A 81 1.41 15.11 -9.42
N VAL A 82 0.21 15.41 -9.91
CA VAL A 82 -0.62 14.48 -10.69
C VAL A 82 -0.36 14.71 -12.18
N TRP A 83 -0.18 13.63 -12.94
CA TRP A 83 0.03 13.66 -14.38
C TRP A 83 -1.21 13.16 -15.12
N THR A 84 -1.58 13.81 -16.22
CA THR A 84 -2.56 13.24 -17.15
C THR A 84 -1.96 12.01 -17.83
N GLY A 85 -2.81 11.16 -18.43
CA GLY A 85 -2.33 10.00 -19.19
C GLY A 85 -1.32 10.40 -20.28
N ASN A 86 -1.64 11.45 -21.05
CA ASN A 86 -0.76 11.95 -22.11
C ASN A 86 0.59 12.42 -21.56
N ASP A 87 0.59 13.22 -20.49
CA ASP A 87 1.84 13.70 -19.88
C ASP A 87 2.68 12.53 -19.34
N ALA A 88 2.00 11.55 -18.72
CA ALA A 88 2.66 10.35 -18.21
C ALA A 88 3.32 9.55 -19.35
N ALA A 89 2.69 9.45 -20.52
CA ALA A 89 3.27 8.79 -21.68
C ALA A 89 4.48 9.56 -22.22
N SER A 90 4.37 10.88 -22.40
CA SER A 90 5.49 11.73 -22.85
C SER A 90 6.70 11.70 -21.90
N ARG A 91 6.46 11.41 -20.61
CA ARG A 91 7.49 11.31 -19.57
C ARG A 91 8.00 9.88 -19.33
N GLY A 92 7.49 8.89 -20.07
CA GLY A 92 7.88 7.48 -19.93
C GLY A 92 7.38 6.83 -18.63
N LEU A 93 6.35 7.38 -18.00
CA LEU A 93 5.73 6.81 -16.80
C LEU A 93 4.75 5.67 -17.14
N VAL A 94 4.21 5.64 -18.37
CA VAL A 94 3.33 4.58 -18.87
C VAL A 94 3.79 4.11 -20.26
N ASP A 95 3.49 2.86 -20.58
CA ASP A 95 3.95 2.24 -21.83
C ASP A 95 3.00 2.51 -23.01
N ALA A 96 1.71 2.74 -22.74
CA ALA A 96 0.70 3.01 -23.77
C ALA A 96 -0.52 3.73 -23.20
N LEU A 97 -1.19 4.49 -24.06
CA LEU A 97 -2.48 5.13 -23.79
C LEU A 97 -3.62 4.24 -24.27
N GLY A 98 -4.70 4.16 -23.49
CA GLY A 98 -5.93 3.48 -23.86
C GLY A 98 -6.77 3.06 -22.67
N GLY A 99 -7.97 2.56 -22.96
CA GLY A 99 -8.85 1.98 -21.96
C GLY A 99 -8.58 0.49 -21.70
N PHE A 100 -9.43 -0.11 -20.87
CA PHE A 100 -9.35 -1.52 -20.47
C PHE A 100 -9.26 -2.49 -21.65
N SER A 101 -10.08 -2.32 -22.70
CA SER A 101 -10.05 -3.21 -23.88
C SER A 101 -8.69 -3.25 -24.56
N ARG A 102 -7.98 -2.11 -24.62
CA ARG A 102 -6.62 -2.05 -25.17
C ARG A 102 -5.60 -2.72 -24.26
N ALA A 103 -5.72 -2.54 -22.94
CA ALA A 103 -4.89 -3.22 -21.97
C ALA A 103 -5.04 -4.75 -22.08
N VAL A 104 -6.27 -5.26 -22.21
CA VAL A 104 -6.56 -6.68 -22.43
C VAL A 104 -5.94 -7.19 -23.73
N ALA A 105 -6.08 -6.45 -24.83
CA ALA A 105 -5.51 -6.85 -26.12
C ALA A 105 -3.98 -6.97 -26.06
N ILE A 106 -3.32 -5.98 -25.43
CA ILE A 106 -1.86 -5.98 -25.20
C ILE A 106 -1.46 -7.17 -24.31
N ALA A 107 -2.18 -7.42 -23.23
CA ALA A 107 -1.90 -8.53 -22.32
C ALA A 107 -2.05 -9.89 -23.03
N LYS A 108 -3.13 -10.10 -23.79
CA LYS A 108 -3.32 -11.30 -24.61
C LYS A 108 -2.19 -11.50 -25.61
N HIS A 109 -1.78 -10.42 -26.29
CA HIS A 109 -0.68 -10.47 -27.23
C HIS A 109 0.63 -10.88 -26.55
N LYS A 110 0.98 -10.25 -25.42
CA LYS A 110 2.19 -10.58 -24.64
C LYS A 110 2.16 -12.02 -24.09
N ALA A 111 0.99 -12.51 -23.71
CA ALA A 111 0.78 -13.86 -23.19
C ALA A 111 0.56 -14.93 -24.28
N LYS A 112 0.63 -14.56 -25.57
CA LYS A 112 0.34 -15.45 -26.71
C LYS A 112 -1.05 -16.11 -26.67
N ILE A 113 -2.05 -15.39 -26.15
CA ILE A 113 -3.44 -15.82 -26.08
C ILE A 113 -4.20 -15.29 -27.31
N PRO A 114 -5.04 -16.12 -27.97
CA PRO A 114 -5.89 -15.66 -29.08
C PRO A 114 -6.76 -14.46 -28.69
N GLN A 115 -6.83 -13.45 -29.55
CA GLN A 115 -7.54 -12.21 -29.27
C GLN A 115 -9.05 -12.41 -29.08
N ASN A 116 -9.63 -13.39 -29.77
CA ASN A 116 -11.04 -13.78 -29.65
C ASN A 116 -11.38 -14.55 -28.36
N LYS A 117 -10.39 -14.98 -27.56
CA LYS A 117 -10.65 -15.72 -26.32
C LYS A 117 -11.40 -14.82 -25.34
N LYS A 118 -12.59 -15.23 -24.90
CA LYS A 118 -13.38 -14.46 -23.91
C LYS A 118 -12.59 -14.33 -22.60
N ILE A 119 -12.56 -13.12 -22.04
CA ILE A 119 -12.03 -12.87 -20.70
C ILE A 119 -13.20 -13.06 -19.75
N LEU A 120 -13.04 -13.94 -18.76
CA LEU A 120 -13.99 -14.04 -17.66
C LEU A 120 -13.69 -12.90 -16.70
N GLN A 121 -14.62 -11.96 -16.57
CA GLN A 121 -14.56 -10.92 -15.56
C GLN A 121 -15.56 -11.28 -14.47
N GLY A 122 -15.15 -12.17 -13.57
CA GLY A 122 -16.00 -12.50 -12.44
C GLY A 122 -15.88 -11.45 -11.34
N ARG A 123 -17.02 -11.10 -10.71
CA ARG A 123 -16.96 -10.87 -9.26
C ARG A 123 -16.38 -12.15 -8.64
N ARG A 124 -15.62 -12.04 -7.56
CA ARG A 124 -14.95 -13.20 -6.93
C ARG A 124 -15.93 -14.38 -6.70
N ASP A 125 -17.19 -14.06 -6.48
CA ASP A 125 -18.31 -14.96 -6.23
C ASP A 125 -18.73 -15.76 -7.49
N ASP A 126 -18.62 -15.17 -8.68
CA ASP A 126 -19.05 -15.76 -9.96
C ASP A 126 -18.00 -16.75 -10.50
N VAL A 127 -16.71 -16.48 -10.27
CA VAL A 127 -15.60 -17.36 -10.71
C VAL A 127 -15.64 -18.72 -10.04
N ASN A 128 -16.04 -18.76 -8.76
CA ASN A 128 -16.06 -19.99 -7.97
C ASN A 128 -17.25 -20.91 -8.33
N ARG A 129 -18.33 -20.34 -8.89
CA ARG A 129 -19.48 -21.12 -9.38
C ARG A 129 -19.21 -21.79 -10.72
N GLU A 130 -18.47 -21.13 -11.61
CA GLU A 130 -18.18 -21.67 -12.95
C GLU A 130 -16.96 -22.60 -12.98
N ASN A 131 -16.06 -22.53 -11.98
CA ASN A 131 -14.87 -23.39 -11.97
C ASN A 131 -14.40 -23.74 -10.54
N PRO A 132 -15.11 -24.66 -9.84
CA PRO A 132 -14.86 -24.97 -8.44
C PRO A 132 -13.51 -25.65 -8.14
N HIS A 133 -12.77 -26.11 -9.17
CA HIS A 133 -11.50 -26.82 -9.01
C HIS A 133 -10.25 -25.92 -9.06
N VAL A 134 -10.39 -24.61 -9.26
CA VAL A 134 -9.23 -23.71 -9.41
C VAL A 134 -8.58 -23.33 -8.07
N TYR A 135 -9.25 -23.59 -6.94
CA TYR A 135 -8.75 -23.28 -5.60
C TYR A 135 -8.70 -24.51 -4.68
N ASP A 136 -8.09 -25.60 -5.12
CA ASP A 136 -7.57 -26.59 -4.17
C ASP A 136 -6.19 -26.13 -3.67
N ARG A 137 -6.16 -25.32 -2.60
CA ARG A 137 -4.91 -25.06 -1.87
C ARG A 137 -4.66 -26.25 -0.95
N GLY A 138 -3.73 -27.10 -1.38
CA GLY A 138 -3.19 -28.20 -0.59
C GLY A 138 -2.65 -27.78 0.80
N PRO A 139 -2.46 -28.75 1.71
CA PRO A 139 -2.53 -28.53 3.15
C PRO A 139 -1.19 -28.06 3.72
N HIS A 140 -1.02 -26.75 3.88
CA HIS A 140 0.03 -26.20 4.74
C HIS A 140 -0.54 -25.17 5.71
N SER A 141 -1.14 -25.68 6.78
CA SER A 141 -1.26 -24.99 8.07
C SER A 141 -1.04 -26.01 9.19
N GLN A 142 0.18 -26.53 9.31
CA GLN A 142 0.61 -27.17 10.55
C GLN A 142 1.15 -26.07 11.47
N THR A 143 0.37 -25.72 12.48
CA THR A 143 0.88 -25.10 13.71
C THR A 143 1.21 -26.22 14.69
N PRO A 144 2.44 -26.32 15.24
CA PRO A 144 2.75 -27.34 16.24
C PRO A 144 2.31 -26.85 17.61
N SER A 145 1.16 -27.34 18.11
CA SER A 145 0.78 -27.19 19.52
C SER A 145 0.90 -28.55 20.22
N THR A 146 2.13 -28.90 20.60
CA THR A 146 2.42 -30.07 21.44
C THR A 146 2.30 -29.67 22.90
N LEU A 147 1.09 -29.63 23.47
CA LEU A 147 0.86 -29.68 24.92
C LEU A 147 -0.58 -30.15 25.20
N SER A 148 -0.79 -31.46 25.31
CA SER A 148 -1.68 -32.09 26.30
C SER A 148 -1.72 -33.60 26.07
N ARG A 149 -0.80 -34.32 26.72
CA ARG A 149 -0.96 -35.74 27.02
C ARG A 149 -0.13 -36.09 28.25
N LEU A 150 -0.66 -35.73 29.42
CA LEU A 150 -0.25 -36.27 30.72
C LEU A 150 -1.49 -36.35 31.61
N ALA A 151 -2.15 -37.50 31.55
CA ALA A 151 -2.84 -38.15 32.68
C ALA A 151 -3.33 -39.54 32.22
N PRO A 152 -2.81 -40.64 32.79
CA PRO A 152 -3.52 -41.92 32.80
C PRO A 152 -4.34 -42.06 34.10
N SER A 153 -5.51 -42.70 33.96
CA SER A 153 -6.34 -43.40 34.97
C SER A 153 -6.43 -42.84 36.38
#